data_AF-A0A7W1BUM6-F1
#
_entry.id   AF-A0A7W1BUM6-F1
#
_cell.length_a   1.000
_cell.length_b   1.000
_cell.length_c   1.000
_cell.angle_alpha   90.00
_cell.angle_beta   90.00
_cell.angle_gamma   90.00
#
_symmetry.space_group_name_H-M   'P 1'
#
loop_
_entity.id
_entity.type
_entity.pdbx_description
1 polymer ?
#
loop_
_entity_poly.entity_id
_entity_poly.type
_entity_poly.pdbx_seq_one_letter_code
_entity_poly.pdbx_strand_id
1 'polypeptide(L)'
;MSAGREEGRARRTLSERVLKTIDRHFGTVISLVRLEPESVLPEARRIVLAYRVRTLDAIHLAVARQLSDAKRIEELAFVTCDHDQAEAARALGFPLL
;
A
#
# COMPACT_ATOMS: atom_id res chain seq x y z
N MET A 1 16.11 29.66 4.40
CA MET A 1 15.50 28.33 4.66
C MET A 1 13.96 28.33 4.48
N SER A 2 13.41 28.94 3.42
CA SER A 2 11.94 29.13 3.26
C SER A 2 11.29 28.22 2.19
N ALA A 3 12.00 27.93 1.09
CA ALA A 3 11.46 27.19 -0.06
C ALA A 3 10.98 25.77 0.28
N GLY A 4 11.73 25.01 1.09
CA GLY A 4 11.36 23.63 1.45
C GLY A 4 10.10 23.52 2.32
N ARG A 5 9.67 24.59 3.01
CA ARG A 5 8.43 24.59 3.80
C ARG A 5 7.20 24.83 2.94
N GLU A 6 7.33 25.64 1.89
CA GLU A 6 6.23 25.93 0.96
C GLU A 6 5.96 24.76 0.01
N GLU A 7 7.00 24.12 -0.53
CA GLU A 7 6.85 22.89 -1.31
C GLU A 7 6.23 21.75 -0.49
N GLY A 8 6.63 21.60 0.76
CA GLY A 8 6.03 20.63 1.69
C GLY A 8 4.55 20.91 1.95
N ARG A 9 4.17 22.20 2.07
CA ARG A 9 2.77 22.61 2.23
C ARG A 9 1.95 22.37 0.97
N ALA A 10 2.48 22.71 -0.21
CA ALA A 10 1.81 22.53 -1.49
C ALA A 10 1.59 21.05 -1.85
N ARG A 11 2.57 20.19 -1.54
CA ARG A 11 2.41 18.73 -1.69
C ARG A 11 1.34 18.19 -0.74
N ARG A 12 1.29 18.67 0.50
CA ARG A 12 0.30 18.25 1.50
C ARG A 12 -1.12 18.64 1.10
N THR A 13 -1.32 19.86 0.59
CA THR A 13 -2.63 20.29 0.07
C THR A 13 -3.07 19.54 -1.18
N LEU A 14 -2.14 19.17 -2.07
CA LEU A 14 -2.44 18.31 -3.21
C LEU A 14 -2.88 16.91 -2.75
N SER A 15 -2.15 16.29 -1.81
CA SER A 15 -2.50 14.99 -1.23
C SER A 15 -3.87 15.02 -0.56
N GLU A 16 -4.18 16.03 0.25
CA GLU A 16 -5.50 16.19 0.88
C GLU A 16 -6.63 16.32 -0.15
N ARG A 17 -6.39 17.02 -1.26
CA ARG A 17 -7.39 17.21 -2.32
C ARG A 17 -7.63 15.93 -3.13
N VAL A 18 -6.58 15.15 -3.36
CA VAL A 18 -6.69 13.82 -3.99
C VAL A 18 -7.46 12.87 -3.08
N LEU A 19 -7.10 12.80 -1.79
CA LEU A 19 -7.80 11.96 -0.83
C LEU A 19 -9.29 12.31 -0.70
N LYS A 20 -9.64 13.60 -0.57
CA LYS A 20 -11.05 14.02 -0.55
C LYS A 20 -11.83 13.64 -1.80
N THR A 21 -11.17 13.63 -2.96
CA THR A 21 -11.81 13.20 -4.22
C THR A 21 -12.05 11.70 -4.21
N ILE A 22 -11.05 10.95 -3.75
CA ILE A 22 -11.11 9.50 -3.59
C ILE A 22 -12.21 9.14 -2.58
N ASP A 23 -12.23 9.74 -1.39
CA ASP A 23 -13.23 9.48 -0.36
C ASP A 23 -14.66 9.68 -0.88
N ARG A 24 -14.87 10.77 -1.63
CA ARG A 24 -16.15 11.06 -2.27
C ARG A 24 -16.53 10.03 -3.33
N HIS A 25 -15.56 9.58 -4.12
CA HIS A 25 -15.78 8.62 -5.19
C HIS A 25 -16.16 7.23 -4.63
N PHE A 26 -15.52 6.81 -3.55
CA PHE A 26 -15.75 5.50 -2.93
C PHE A 26 -16.82 5.54 -1.81
N GLY A 27 -17.30 6.73 -1.42
CA GLY A 27 -18.29 6.88 -0.35
C GLY A 27 -17.80 6.47 1.04
N THR A 28 -16.48 6.33 1.21
CA THR A 28 -15.82 5.87 2.44
C THR A 28 -14.47 6.57 2.61
N VAL A 29 -13.92 6.57 3.82
CA VAL A 29 -12.63 7.20 4.12
C VAL A 29 -11.49 6.27 3.72
N ILE A 30 -10.62 6.74 2.82
CA ILE A 30 -9.40 6.04 2.43
C ILE A 30 -8.23 6.54 3.27
N SER A 31 -7.68 5.65 4.09
CA SER A 31 -6.46 5.92 4.86
C SER A 31 -5.22 5.52 4.08
N LEU A 32 -4.27 6.44 3.93
CA LEU A 32 -2.96 6.11 3.37
C LEU A 32 -2.11 5.41 4.43
N VAL A 33 -1.58 4.24 4.06
CA VAL A 33 -0.58 3.55 4.86
C VAL A 33 0.79 4.16 4.58
N ARG A 34 1.49 4.59 5.62
CA ARG A 34 2.87 5.06 5.50
C ARG A 34 3.80 3.89 5.17
N LEU A 35 4.59 4.04 4.11
CA LEU A 35 5.66 3.11 3.77
C LEU A 35 6.82 3.28 4.75
N GLU A 36 7.29 2.18 5.34
CA GLU A 36 8.52 2.10 6.14
C GLU A 36 9.58 1.33 5.33
N PRO A 37 10.42 2.01 4.53
CA PRO A 37 11.25 1.38 3.49
C PRO A 37 12.21 0.30 4.02
N GLU A 38 12.78 0.53 5.20
CA GLU A 38 13.80 -0.31 5.83
C GLU A 38 13.27 -1.70 6.15
N SER A 39 11.99 -1.81 6.53
CA SER A 39 11.32 -3.09 6.76
C SER A 39 10.65 -3.64 5.51
N VAL A 40 10.08 -2.77 4.66
CA VAL A 40 9.25 -3.20 3.52
C VAL A 40 10.08 -3.67 2.34
N LEU A 41 11.14 -2.96 1.97
CA LEU A 41 11.89 -3.26 0.75
C LEU A 41 12.59 -4.64 0.78
N PRO A 42 13.19 -5.08 1.90
CA PRO A 42 13.73 -6.45 1.98
C PRO A 42 12.66 -7.52 1.76
N GLU A 43 11.46 -7.33 2.30
CA GLU A 43 10.35 -8.28 2.13
C GLU A 43 9.80 -8.24 0.70
N ALA A 44 9.61 -7.05 0.13
CA ALA A 44 9.21 -6.90 -1.27
C ALA A 44 10.20 -7.61 -2.21
N ARG A 45 11.50 -7.52 -1.94
CA ARG A 45 12.52 -8.26 -2.70
C ARG A 45 12.33 -9.78 -2.58
N ARG A 46 12.03 -10.31 -1.40
CA ARG A 46 11.75 -11.75 -1.24
C ARG A 46 10.54 -12.17 -2.06
N ILE A 47 9.49 -11.36 -2.05
CA ILE A 47 8.25 -11.61 -2.81
C ILE A 47 8.54 -11.63 -4.31
N VAL A 48 9.27 -10.66 -4.86
CA VAL A 48 9.64 -10.65 -6.30
C VAL A 48 10.47 -11.87 -6.70
N LEU A 49 11.32 -12.37 -5.81
CA LEU A 49 12.11 -13.58 -6.08
C LEU A 49 11.30 -14.87 -5.97
N ALA A 50 10.20 -14.87 -5.24
CA ALA A 50 9.36 -16.04 -5.00
C ALA A 50 8.14 -16.12 -5.95
N TYR A 51 7.62 -14.97 -6.40
CA TYR A 51 6.39 -14.88 -7.17
C TYR A 51 6.58 -13.98 -8.39
N ARG A 52 5.86 -14.31 -9.47
CA ARG A 52 5.81 -13.45 -10.65
C ARG A 52 4.90 -12.26 -10.36
N VAL A 53 5.47 -11.16 -9.88
CA VAL A 53 4.74 -9.89 -9.64
C VAL A 53 5.62 -8.70 -9.99
N ARG A 54 5.00 -7.55 -10.31
CA ARG A 54 5.75 -6.29 -10.46
C ARG A 54 6.25 -5.82 -9.10
N THR A 55 7.37 -5.10 -9.10
CA THR A 55 7.99 -4.57 -7.87
C THR A 55 7.02 -3.74 -7.02
N LEU A 56 6.17 -2.93 -7.64
CA LEU A 56 5.19 -2.12 -6.91
C LEU A 56 4.14 -2.99 -6.20
N ASP A 57 3.69 -4.06 -6.85
CA ASP A 57 2.72 -4.99 -6.26
C ASP A 57 3.37 -5.78 -5.11
N ALA A 58 4.64 -6.15 -5.25
CA ALA A 58 5.41 -6.75 -4.16
C ALA A 58 5.58 -5.80 -2.96
N ILE A 59 5.74 -4.49 -3.18
CA ILE A 59 5.76 -3.49 -2.11
C ILE A 59 4.39 -3.45 -1.40
N HIS A 60 3.28 -3.45 -2.13
CA HIS A 60 1.94 -3.50 -1.52
C HIS A 60 1.72 -4.77 -0.69
N LEU A 61 2.13 -5.93 -1.22
CA LEU A 61 2.04 -7.22 -0.51
C LEU A 61 2.91 -7.22 0.77
N ALA A 62 4.11 -6.67 0.70
CA ALA A 62 5.01 -6.55 1.85
C ALA A 62 4.45 -5.61 2.94
N VAL A 63 3.85 -4.47 2.55
CA VAL A 63 3.18 -3.56 3.48
C VAL A 63 2.00 -4.26 4.16
N ALA A 64 1.17 -4.98 3.39
CA ALA A 64 0.04 -5.71 3.93
C ALA A 64 0.46 -6.76 4.98
N ARG A 65 1.55 -7.47 4.71
CA ARG A 65 2.12 -8.46 5.64
C ARG A 65 2.59 -7.82 6.93
N GLN A 66 3.27 -6.68 6.86
CA GLN A 66 3.69 -5.94 8.05
C GLN A 66 2.48 -5.49 8.91
N LEU A 67 1.40 -5.03 8.28
CA LEU A 67 0.19 -4.60 8.99
C LEU A 67 -0.53 -5.77 9.67
N SER A 68 -0.63 -6.89 8.96
CA SER A 68 -1.21 -8.13 9.46
C SER A 68 -0.39 -8.70 10.63
N ASP A 69 0.94 -8.78 10.48
CA ASP A 69 1.85 -9.30 11.51
C ASP A 69 1.84 -8.42 12.77
N ALA A 70 1.73 -7.10 12.59
CA ALA A 70 1.58 -6.16 13.69
C ALA A 70 0.19 -6.16 14.33
N LYS A 71 -0.75 -6.98 13.84
CA LYS A 71 -2.16 -7.02 14.24
C LYS A 71 -2.82 -5.64 14.27
N ARG A 72 -2.41 -4.76 13.35
CA ARG A 72 -2.97 -3.40 13.24
C ARG A 72 -4.33 -3.41 12.54
N ILE A 73 -4.60 -4.47 11.79
CA ILE A 73 -5.83 -4.71 11.05
C ILE A 73 -6.17 -6.19 11.26
N GLU A 74 -7.33 -6.49 11.85
CA GLU A 74 -7.75 -7.86 12.16
C GLU A 74 -8.08 -8.65 10.90
N GLU A 75 -8.68 -8.01 9.90
CA GLU A 75 -9.02 -8.61 8.61
C GLU A 75 -8.54 -7.73 7.48
N LEU A 76 -7.55 -8.22 6.72
CA LEU A 76 -7.00 -7.54 5.57
C LEU A 76 -7.24 -8.37 4.31
N ALA A 77 -8.03 -7.85 3.39
CA ALA A 77 -8.28 -8.45 2.09
C ALA A 77 -7.70 -7.62 0.95
N PHE A 78 -7.27 -8.29 -0.11
CA PHE A 78 -6.83 -7.64 -1.35
C PHE A 78 -7.98 -7.54 -2.34
N VAL A 79 -8.22 -6.33 -2.83
CA VAL A 79 -9.09 -6.06 -3.98
C VAL A 79 -8.17 -5.75 -5.16
N THR A 80 -8.15 -6.62 -6.17
CA THR A 80 -7.32 -6.39 -7.37
C THR A 80 -7.89 -7.10 -8.60
N CYS A 81 -7.78 -6.45 -9.75
CA CYS A 81 -8.04 -7.08 -11.05
C CYS A 81 -6.77 -7.68 -11.68
N ASP A 82 -5.61 -7.52 -11.03
CA ASP A 82 -4.33 -8.05 -11.50
C ASP A 82 -4.18 -9.50 -11.04
N HIS A 83 -4.12 -10.41 -12.01
CA HIS A 83 -4.07 -11.85 -11.75
C HIS A 83 -2.78 -12.28 -11.05
N ASP A 84 -1.64 -11.72 -11.45
CA ASP A 84 -0.33 -12.04 -10.89
C ASP A 84 -0.28 -11.59 -9.41
N GLN A 85 -0.84 -10.41 -9.10
CA GLN A 85 -0.96 -9.94 -7.72
C GLN A 85 -1.93 -10.78 -6.89
N ALA A 86 -3.07 -11.17 -7.47
CA ALA A 86 -4.08 -12.00 -6.81
C ALA A 86 -3.51 -13.37 -6.41
N GLU A 87 -2.76 -14.03 -7.31
CA GLU A 87 -2.12 -15.31 -7.02
C GLU A 87 -1.08 -15.18 -5.90
N ALA A 88 -0.22 -14.17 -5.96
CA ALA A 88 0.78 -13.92 -4.92
C ALA A 88 0.13 -13.61 -3.57
N ALA A 89 -0.93 -12.79 -3.53
CA ALA A 89 -1.68 -12.47 -2.33
C ALA A 89 -2.27 -13.73 -1.67
N ARG A 90 -2.90 -14.62 -2.47
CA ARG A 90 -3.42 -15.91 -1.97
C ARG A 90 -2.31 -16.79 -1.42
N ALA A 91 -1.18 -16.89 -2.12
CA ALA A 91 -0.05 -17.68 -1.67
C ALA A 91 0.57 -17.16 -0.35
N LEU A 92 0.43 -15.87 -0.09
CA LEU A 92 0.84 -15.22 1.16
C LEU A 92 -0.22 -15.31 2.27
N GLY A 93 -1.39 -15.91 1.99
CA GLY A 93 -2.46 -16.14 2.97
C GLY A 93 -3.50 -15.03 3.06
N PHE A 94 -3.51 -14.08 2.13
CA PHE A 94 -4.51 -13.01 2.13
C PHE A 94 -5.81 -13.43 1.42
N PRO A 95 -6.98 -13.11 1.99
CA PRO A 95 -8.26 -13.22 1.28
C PRO A 95 -8.33 -12.22 0.13
N LEU A 96 -9.06 -12.59 -0.93
CA LEU A 96 -9.36 -11.72 -2.08
C LEU A 96 -10.84 -11.36 -2.11
N LEU A 97 -11.14 -10.17 -2.64
CA LEU A 97 -12.48 -9.66 -2.90
C LEU A 97 -12.67 -9.35 -4.39
#